data_AF-A0A6J7E469-F1
#
_entry.id   AF-A0A6J7E469-F1
#
_cell.length_a   1.000
_cell.length_b   1.000
_cell.length_c   1.000
_cell.angle_alpha   90.00
_cell.angle_beta   90.00
_cell.angle_gamma   90.00
#
_symmetry.space_group_name_H-M   'P 1'
#
loop_
_entity.id
_entity.type
_entity.pdbx_description
1 polymer ?
#
loop_
_entity_poly.entity_id
_entity_poly.type
_entity_poly.pdbx_seq_one_letter_code
_entity_poly.pdbx_strand_id
1 'polypeptide(L)'
;MWRIVTKDAELGGVQLTKGQRIIIVFASANRDEALCDKPDEFCPMRYHLRENLAFGKGIHFCLGANLSRLEGKVAAEELSKRIDTITLSESNKYQYFPSFMLRGLTDLEIEFTAAKGVTA
;
A
#
# COMPACT_ATOMS: atom_id res chain seq x y z
N MET A 1 -8.44 -2.95 8.55
CA MET A 1 -9.79 -2.35 8.48
C MET A 1 -10.74 -3.10 9.39
N TRP A 2 -11.46 -2.39 10.27
CA TRP A 2 -12.36 -3.02 11.25
C TRP A 2 -13.69 -3.46 10.63
N ARG A 3 -14.23 -4.57 11.15
CA ARG A 3 -15.60 -5.05 10.90
C ARG A 3 -16.21 -5.52 12.23
N ILE A 4 -17.55 -5.52 12.28
CA ILE A 4 -18.34 -6.05 13.39
C ILE A 4 -19.12 -7.24 12.88
N VAL A 5 -19.04 -8.35 13.60
CA VAL A 5 -19.78 -9.57 13.31
C VAL A 5 -21.26 -9.35 13.66
N THR A 6 -22.17 -9.49 12.69
CA THR A 6 -23.60 -9.17 12.86
C THR A 6 -24.45 -10.34 13.34
N LYS A 7 -23.96 -11.56 13.14
CA LYS A 7 -24.53 -12.83 13.60
C LYS A 7 -23.38 -13.82 13.82
N ASP A 8 -23.59 -14.79 14.71
CA ASP A 8 -22.63 -15.87 14.91
C ASP A 8 -22.30 -16.54 13.57
N ALA A 9 -21.01 -16.81 13.34
CA ALA A 9 -20.50 -17.31 12.06
C ALA A 9 -19.15 -18.01 12.23
N GLU A 10 -18.78 -18.81 11.25
CA GLU A 10 -17.44 -19.38 11.12
C GLU A 10 -16.68 -18.66 9.99
N LEU A 11 -15.41 -18.32 10.22
CA LEU A 11 -14.54 -17.75 9.19
C LEU A 11 -13.15 -18.38 9.29
N GLY A 12 -12.71 -19.07 8.24
CA GLY A 12 -11.39 -19.70 8.19
C GLY A 12 -11.16 -20.71 9.32
N GLY A 13 -12.19 -21.47 9.71
CA GLY A 13 -12.12 -22.41 10.83
C GLY A 13 -12.24 -21.78 12.23
N VAL A 14 -12.43 -20.45 12.32
CA VAL A 14 -12.55 -19.73 13.59
C VAL A 14 -14.01 -19.35 13.84
N GLN A 15 -14.53 -19.73 15.01
CA GLN A 15 -15.87 -19.32 15.46
C GLN A 15 -15.87 -17.86 15.90
N LEU A 16 -16.80 -17.09 15.35
CA LEU A 16 -17.02 -15.68 15.62
C LEU A 16 -18.39 -15.48 16.27
N THR A 17 -18.44 -14.65 17.30
CA THR A 17 -19.69 -14.32 17.99
C THR A 17 -20.23 -12.97 17.54
N LYS A 18 -21.56 -12.81 17.54
CA LYS A 18 -22.22 -11.54 17.28
C LYS A 18 -21.67 -10.43 18.18
N GLY A 19 -21.35 -9.29 17.58
CA GLY A 19 -20.78 -8.13 18.26
C GLY A 19 -19.25 -8.13 18.34
N GLN A 20 -18.59 -9.26 18.03
CA GLN A 20 -17.14 -9.34 17.97
C GLN A 20 -16.57 -8.38 16.92
N ARG A 21 -15.49 -7.68 17.28
CA ARG A 21 -14.72 -6.85 16.35
C ARG A 21 -13.61 -7.69 15.73
N ILE A 22 -13.49 -7.62 14.41
CA ILE A 22 -12.40 -8.23 13.66
C ILE A 22 -11.69 -7.18 12.83
N ILE A 23 -10.44 -7.46 12.50
CA ILE A 23 -9.61 -6.61 11.65
C ILE A 23 -9.25 -7.40 10.40
N ILE A 24 -9.54 -6.81 9.25
CA ILE A 24 -9.00 -7.30 7.98
C ILE A 24 -7.63 -6.66 7.80
N VAL A 25 -6.59 -7.50 7.74
CA VAL A 25 -5.19 -7.07 7.55
C VAL A 25 -4.86 -7.10 6.06
N PHE A 26 -5.13 -6.01 5.35
CA PHE A 26 -4.91 -5.94 3.90
C PHE A 26 -3.45 -6.20 3.50
N ALA A 27 -2.49 -5.81 4.33
CA ALA A 27 -1.06 -6.04 4.06
C ALA A 27 -0.69 -7.54 4.04
N SER A 28 -1.36 -8.35 4.85
CA SER A 28 -1.22 -9.81 4.86
C SER A 28 -1.94 -10.42 3.67
N ALA A 29 -3.19 -10.00 3.39
CA ALA A 29 -3.93 -10.50 2.23
C ALA A 29 -3.23 -10.18 0.88
N ASN A 30 -2.58 -9.02 0.77
CA ASN A 30 -1.79 -8.65 -0.43
C ASN A 30 -0.49 -9.45 -0.57
N ARG A 31 -0.12 -10.22 0.45
CA ARG A 31 1.05 -11.11 0.48
C ARG A 31 0.67 -12.59 0.57
N ASP A 32 -0.60 -12.92 0.37
CA ASP A 32 -1.07 -14.30 0.42
C ASP A 32 -0.44 -15.10 -0.74
N GLU A 33 0.40 -16.08 -0.39
CA GLU A 33 1.11 -16.94 -1.33
C GLU A 33 0.15 -17.77 -2.20
N ALA A 34 -1.08 -18.00 -1.74
CA ALA A 34 -2.09 -18.70 -2.54
C ALA A 34 -2.60 -17.86 -3.72
N LEU A 35 -2.38 -16.54 -3.70
CA LEU A 35 -2.86 -15.60 -4.72
C LEU A 35 -1.73 -14.81 -5.40
N CYS A 36 -0.56 -14.71 -4.76
CA CYS A 36 0.54 -13.89 -5.22
C CYS A 36 1.87 -14.66 -5.11
N ASP A 37 2.39 -15.12 -6.25
CA ASP A 37 3.69 -15.80 -6.30
C ASP A 37 4.81 -14.88 -5.79
N LYS A 38 5.70 -15.34 -4.90
CA LYS A 38 6.81 -14.51 -4.37
C LYS A 38 6.32 -13.16 -3.84
N PRO A 39 5.42 -13.14 -2.84
CA PRO A 39 4.70 -11.93 -2.42
C PRO A 39 5.59 -10.84 -1.82
N ASP A 40 6.78 -11.20 -1.36
CA ASP A 40 7.77 -10.26 -0.81
C ASP A 40 8.69 -9.65 -1.87
N GLU A 41 8.68 -10.15 -3.12
CA GLU A 41 9.41 -9.55 -4.23
C GLU A 41 8.63 -8.36 -4.82
N PHE A 42 9.28 -7.20 -4.90
CA PHE A 42 8.76 -6.06 -5.63
C PHE A 42 8.88 -6.28 -7.14
N CYS A 43 7.74 -6.47 -7.82
CA CYS A 43 7.67 -6.67 -9.25
C CYS A 43 6.59 -5.76 -9.88
N PRO A 44 6.98 -4.65 -10.53
CA PRO A 44 6.04 -3.73 -11.18
C PRO A 44 5.26 -4.35 -12.34
N MET A 45 5.80 -5.42 -12.94
CA MET A 45 5.20 -6.14 -14.07
C MET A 45 4.38 -7.36 -13.64
N ARG A 46 4.15 -7.52 -12.33
CA ARG A 46 3.39 -8.64 -11.77
C ARG A 46 1.98 -8.70 -12.38
N TYR A 47 1.57 -9.91 -12.76
CA TYR A 47 0.23 -10.17 -13.28
C TYR A 47 -0.82 -9.95 -12.16
N HIS A 48 -2.02 -9.50 -12.52
CA HIS A 48 -3.11 -9.21 -11.56
C HIS A 48 -2.84 -8.18 -10.44
N LEU A 49 -1.89 -7.24 -10.62
CA LEU A 49 -1.61 -6.18 -9.62
C LEU A 49 -2.85 -5.39 -9.17
N ARG A 50 -3.90 -5.28 -9.99
CA ARG A 50 -5.13 -4.55 -9.66
C ARG A 50 -6.02 -5.25 -8.63
N GLU A 51 -5.74 -6.50 -8.29
CA GLU A 51 -6.53 -7.28 -7.33
C GLU A 51 -6.12 -7.06 -5.88
N ASN A 52 -5.05 -6.29 -5.65
CA ASN A 52 -4.64 -5.91 -4.30
C ASN A 52 -5.75 -5.14 -3.57
N LEU A 53 -5.77 -5.30 -2.24
CA LEU A 53 -6.75 -4.73 -1.34
C LEU A 53 -6.29 -3.40 -0.71
N ALA A 54 -5.30 -2.70 -1.26
CA ALA A 54 -4.85 -1.42 -0.71
C ALA A 54 -5.99 -0.38 -0.63
N PHE A 55 -6.96 -0.47 -1.53
CA PHE A 55 -8.17 0.36 -1.57
C PHE A 55 -9.43 -0.34 -1.04
N GLY A 56 -9.29 -1.52 -0.42
CA GLY A 56 -10.40 -2.38 -0.01
C GLY A 56 -11.11 -3.04 -1.20
N LYS A 57 -12.32 -3.56 -0.96
CA LYS A 57 -13.17 -4.24 -1.96
C LYS A 57 -14.64 -4.14 -1.56
N GLY A 58 -15.54 -4.22 -2.55
CA GLY A 58 -16.99 -4.25 -2.34
C GLY A 58 -17.61 -2.86 -2.16
N ILE A 59 -18.74 -2.79 -1.45
CA ILE A 59 -19.56 -1.57 -1.30
C ILE A 59 -18.82 -0.40 -0.62
N HIS A 60 -17.74 -0.68 0.11
CA HIS A 60 -16.89 0.32 0.77
C HIS A 60 -15.52 0.44 0.08
N PHE A 61 -15.44 0.07 -1.21
CA PHE A 61 -14.25 0.33 -2.01
C PHE A 61 -13.91 1.83 -1.98
N CYS A 62 -12.62 2.15 -1.85
CA CYS A 62 -12.19 3.53 -1.69
C CYS A 62 -12.67 4.40 -2.87
N LEU A 63 -13.53 5.38 -2.56
CA LEU A 63 -14.04 6.35 -3.52
C LEU A 63 -12.91 7.12 -4.21
N GLY A 64 -11.83 7.41 -3.46
CA GLY A 64 -10.65 8.13 -3.95
C GLY A 64 -9.66 7.27 -4.74
N ALA A 65 -9.89 5.97 -4.93
CA ALA A 65 -8.88 5.07 -5.50
C ALA A 65 -8.40 5.48 -6.91
N ASN A 66 -9.28 6.09 -7.72
CA ASN A 66 -8.88 6.58 -9.04
C ASN A 66 -8.08 7.88 -8.96
N LEU A 67 -8.45 8.79 -8.06
CA LEU A 67 -7.72 10.03 -7.82
C LEU A 67 -6.32 9.72 -7.28
N SER A 68 -6.20 8.88 -6.24
CA SER A 68 -4.90 8.52 -5.67
C SER A 68 -3.97 7.83 -6.69
N ARG A 69 -4.52 7.03 -7.62
CA ARG A 69 -3.73 6.46 -8.72
C ARG A 69 -3.26 7.52 -9.71
N LEU A 70 -4.12 8.49 -10.04
CA LEU A 70 -3.73 9.61 -10.90
C LEU A 70 -2.63 10.43 -10.25
N GLU A 71 -2.78 10.80 -8.98
CA GLU A 71 -1.79 11.55 -8.21
C GLU A 71 -0.44 10.81 -8.17
N GLY A 72 -0.45 9.52 -7.84
CA GLY A 72 0.77 8.71 -7.82
C GLY A 72 1.43 8.58 -9.20
N LYS A 73 0.64 8.45 -10.26
CA LYS A 73 1.14 8.42 -11.63
C LYS A 73 1.82 9.75 -12.00
N VAL A 74 1.13 10.87 -11.80
CA VAL A 74 1.66 12.21 -12.11
C VAL A 74 2.92 12.49 -11.31
N ALA A 75 2.93 12.18 -10.01
CA ALA A 75 4.10 12.35 -9.16
C ALA A 75 5.30 11.52 -9.68
N ALA A 76 5.10 10.25 -10.00
CA ALA A 76 6.16 9.39 -10.54
C ALA A 76 6.67 9.87 -11.91
N GLU A 77 5.77 10.29 -12.80
CA GLU A 77 6.13 10.85 -14.12
C GLU A 77 6.94 12.14 -13.99
N GLU A 78 6.53 13.07 -13.12
CA GLU A 78 7.25 14.34 -12.95
C GLU A 78 8.59 14.16 -12.23
N LEU A 79 8.65 13.30 -11.21
CA LEU A 79 9.91 12.98 -10.52
C LEU A 79 10.90 12.32 -11.48
N SER A 80 10.47 11.34 -12.27
CA SER A 80 11.35 10.64 -13.22
C SER A 80 11.87 11.52 -14.36
N LYS A 81 11.15 12.58 -14.75
CA LYS A 81 11.66 13.56 -15.73
C LYS A 81 12.74 14.46 -15.13
N ARG A 82 12.62 14.80 -13.85
CA ARG A 82 13.43 15.84 -13.19
C ARG A 82 14.62 15.29 -12.43
N ILE A 83 14.60 14.01 -12.06
CA ILE A 83 15.59 13.36 -11.24
C ILE A 83 16.26 12.25 -12.03
N ASP A 84 17.58 12.31 -12.16
CA ASP A 84 18.38 11.32 -12.90
C ASP A 84 18.77 10.14 -11.99
N THR A 85 19.21 10.43 -10.77
CA THR A 85 19.56 9.41 -9.77
C THR A 85 18.92 9.71 -8.42
N ILE A 86 18.52 8.66 -7.69
CA ILE A 86 18.06 8.72 -6.30
C ILE A 86 18.87 7.72 -5.47
N THR A 87 19.42 8.19 -4.36
CA THR A 87 20.09 7.35 -3.36
C THR A 87 19.44 7.59 -2.00
N LEU A 88 19.24 6.53 -1.22
CA LEU A 88 18.76 6.64 0.16
C LEU A 88 19.93 7.02 1.05
N SER A 89 19.75 8.04 1.89
CA SER A 89 20.76 8.38 2.90
C SER A 89 20.93 7.25 3.91
N GLU A 90 22.16 6.98 4.33
CA GLU A 90 22.48 6.01 5.39
C GLU A 90 21.94 6.46 6.76
N SER A 91 21.66 7.75 6.95
CA SER A 91 21.08 8.32 8.18
C SER A 91 19.60 7.97 8.38
N ASN A 92 18.92 7.44 7.36
CA ASN A 92 17.50 7.11 7.44
C ASN A 92 17.20 6.13 8.59
N LYS A 93 16.28 6.54 9.47
CA LYS A 93 15.85 5.71 10.60
C LYS A 93 14.67 4.79 10.25
N TYR A 94 14.05 5.00 9.08
CA TYR A 94 12.87 4.27 8.61
C TYR A 94 11.75 4.17 9.66
N GLN A 95 11.50 5.28 10.37
CA GLN A 95 10.46 5.34 11.38
C GLN A 95 9.09 5.48 10.72
N TYR A 96 8.10 4.79 11.27
CA TYR A 96 6.74 4.79 10.77
C TYR A 96 5.83 5.54 11.74
N PHE A 97 4.81 6.20 11.20
CA PHE A 97 3.74 6.75 12.03
C PHE A 97 3.13 5.65 12.91
N PRO A 98 2.89 5.91 14.21
CA PRO A 98 2.30 4.94 15.12
C PRO A 98 0.79 4.81 14.84
N SER A 99 0.46 4.18 13.72
CA SER A 99 -0.90 3.96 13.26
C SER A 99 -1.17 2.46 13.10
N PHE A 100 -2.32 2.04 13.61
CA PHE A 100 -2.80 0.68 13.44
C PHE A 100 -3.31 0.41 12.01
N MET A 101 -3.71 1.46 11.30
CA MET A 101 -4.43 1.36 10.02
C MET A 101 -3.60 1.78 8.81
N LEU A 102 -2.74 2.78 8.99
CA LEU A 102 -1.94 3.37 7.93
C LEU A 102 -0.48 3.07 8.19
N ARG A 103 0.29 2.86 7.11
CA ARG A 103 1.73 2.60 7.20
C ARG A 103 2.45 3.54 6.25
N GLY A 104 3.04 4.58 6.81
CA GLY A 104 3.84 5.56 6.09
C GLY A 104 5.05 5.94 6.92
N LEU A 105 6.19 6.18 6.26
CA LEU A 105 7.38 6.71 6.91
C LEU A 105 7.09 8.12 7.43
N THR A 106 7.67 8.50 8.55
CA THR A 106 7.62 9.88 9.07
C THR A 106 8.43 10.83 8.20
N ASP A 107 9.53 10.32 7.67
CA ASP A 107 10.51 11.02 6.84
C ASP A 107 11.28 9.98 6.01
N LEU A 108 11.79 10.42 4.85
CA LEU A 108 12.70 9.65 4.01
C LEU A 108 13.70 10.62 3.39
N GLU A 109 14.93 10.60 3.90
CA GLU A 109 16.03 11.42 3.41
C GLU A 109 16.61 10.79 2.14
N ILE A 110 16.63 11.57 1.06
CA ILE A 110 17.18 11.13 -0.22
C ILE A 110 18.23 12.11 -0.71
N GLU A 111 19.25 11.58 -1.38
CA GLU A 111 20.15 12.35 -2.21
C GLU A 111 19.76 12.13 -3.66
N PHE A 112 19.79 13.19 -4.47
CA PHE A 112 19.41 13.09 -5.87
C PHE A 112 20.23 14.01 -6.76
N THR A 113 20.34 13.63 -8.03
CA THR A 113 20.90 14.49 -9.07
C THR A 113 19.78 14.97 -10.00
N ALA A 114 19.81 16.23 -10.40
CA ALA A 114 18.83 16.78 -11.33
C ALA A 114 19.11 16.27 -12.76
N ALA A 115 18.06 15.92 -13.48
CA ALA A 115 18.15 15.57 -14.90
C ALA A 115 18.58 16.79 -15.73
N LYS A 116 19.50 16.57 -16.68
CA LYS A 116 20.00 17.64 -17.56
C LYS A 116 18.89 18.10 -18.52
N GLY A 117 18.65 19.40 -18.59
CA GLY A 117 17.78 20.02 -19.60
C GLY A 117 16.32 20.24 -19.21
N VAL A 118 15.94 19.97 -17.95
CA VAL A 118 14.60 20.37 -17.45
C VAL A 118 14.69 21.77 -16.84
N THR A 119 14.45 22.79 -17.66
CA THR A 119 14.12 24.14 -17.15
C THR A 119 12.70 24.13 -16.60
N ALA A 120 12.52 24.77 -15.43
CA ALA A 120 11.26 24.87 -14.73
C ALA A 120 10.13 25.46 -15.57
#